data_AF-A0AAV9ZK22-F1
#
_entry.id   AF-A0AAV9ZK22-F1
#
_cell.length_a   1.000
_cell.length_b   1.000
_cell.length_c   1.000
_cell.angle_alpha   90.00
_cell.angle_beta   90.00
_cell.angle_gamma   90.00
#
_symmetry.space_group_name_H-M   'P 1'
#
loop_
_entity.id
_entity.type
_entity.pdbx_description
1 polymer ?
#
loop_
_entity_poly.entity_id
_entity_poly.type
_entity_poly.pdbx_seq_one_letter_code
_entity_poly.pdbx_strand_id
1 'polypeptide(L)'
;TGGRLEVSMVREFQRSSGLDGVVSNHCAATLMHIHLVADEKSLSRSGMRRCNQLDEVSSRVIPGNVAHNSEKLDDWIRYGLEHFYNKDSPRVHFLLAANPAPNTEPLRDHARTYEWALLDGRRITPTSRLQGNNPDLGSSIVQARINDTRHVGEIRSIFVHPQSNIDGASETILVAVAWMRRSTHTPLENQPVFIWDKFPELGVETWEYNQYVDPRSHDPPMIMRLADVHCQVSRGRTEGTPKLWITATMDRVSIFFVINIEI
;
A
#
# COMPACT_ATOMS: atom_id res chain seq x y z
N THR A 1 2.93 22.55 -3.57
CA THR A 1 1.94 22.11 -4.58
C THR A 1 2.46 20.88 -5.32
N GLY A 2 2.26 19.67 -4.77
CA GLY A 2 2.74 18.40 -5.35
C GLY A 2 1.67 17.57 -6.08
N GLY A 3 0.37 17.78 -5.76
CA GLY A 3 -0.71 16.92 -6.25
C GLY A 3 -1.04 17.00 -7.75
N ARG A 4 -0.50 17.97 -8.50
CA ARG A 4 -0.73 18.06 -9.96
C ARG A 4 0.24 17.20 -10.76
N LEU A 5 1.47 17.02 -10.29
CA LEU A 5 2.50 16.20 -10.96
C LEU A 5 2.24 14.70 -10.76
N GLU A 6 1.86 14.31 -9.53
CA GLU A 6 1.50 12.92 -9.18
C GLU A 6 0.30 12.41 -9.98
N VAL A 7 -0.75 13.24 -10.15
CA VAL A 7 -1.93 12.90 -10.95
C VAL A 7 -1.60 12.82 -12.45
N SER A 8 -0.67 13.64 -12.93
CA SER A 8 -0.22 13.59 -14.33
C SER A 8 0.64 12.37 -14.61
N MET A 9 1.55 12.00 -13.71
CA MET A 9 2.38 10.79 -13.86
C MET A 9 1.55 9.52 -13.78
N VAL A 10 0.61 9.40 -12.84
CA VAL A 10 -0.26 8.22 -12.74
C VAL A 10 -1.21 8.13 -13.93
N ARG A 11 -1.77 9.26 -14.40
CA ARG A 11 -2.57 9.29 -15.63
C ARG A 11 -1.77 8.97 -16.87
N GLU A 12 -0.50 9.38 -16.93
CA GLU A 12 0.37 9.06 -18.06
C GLU A 12 0.80 7.60 -18.02
N PHE A 13 1.09 7.04 -16.83
CA PHE A 13 1.36 5.62 -16.66
C PHE A 13 0.14 4.75 -17.05
N GLN A 14 -1.07 5.21 -16.70
CA GLN A 14 -2.34 4.59 -17.09
C GLN A 14 -2.67 4.76 -18.58
N ARG A 15 -2.28 5.87 -19.21
CA ARG A 15 -2.41 6.11 -20.65
C ARG A 15 -1.41 5.29 -21.47
N SER A 16 -0.17 5.19 -21.01
CA SER A 16 0.88 4.41 -21.67
C SER A 16 0.62 2.90 -21.58
N SER A 17 -0.05 2.43 -20.53
CA SER A 17 -0.47 1.03 -20.41
C SER A 17 -1.66 0.64 -21.32
N GLY A 18 -2.14 1.56 -22.17
CA GLY A 18 -3.27 1.33 -23.09
C GLY A 18 -2.96 1.56 -24.56
N LEU A 19 -1.71 1.87 -24.94
CA LEU A 19 -1.33 2.21 -26.31
C LEU A 19 0.08 1.68 -26.65
N ASP A 20 0.22 0.37 -26.82
CA ASP A 20 1.36 -0.18 -27.57
C ASP A 20 0.92 -0.57 -28.99
N GLY A 21 0.90 0.45 -29.83
CA GLY A 21 0.94 0.31 -31.29
C GLY A 21 1.96 1.24 -31.96
N VAL A 22 2.40 2.29 -31.28
CA VAL A 22 3.35 3.26 -31.83
C VAL A 22 4.12 3.86 -30.66
N VAL A 23 5.29 3.35 -30.29
CA VAL A 23 6.43 4.09 -29.70
C VAL A 23 7.60 3.10 -29.51
N SER A 24 8.25 2.73 -30.62
CA SER A 24 9.63 2.20 -30.55
C SER A 24 10.66 3.33 -30.55
N ASN A 25 10.27 4.58 -30.86
CA ASN A 25 11.20 5.69 -31.12
C ASN A 25 10.97 6.98 -30.32
N HIS A 26 10.08 7.00 -29.32
CA HIS A 26 9.66 8.25 -28.64
C HIS A 26 10.02 8.36 -27.15
N CYS A 27 10.50 7.29 -26.50
CA CYS A 27 10.92 7.36 -25.08
C CYS A 27 12.10 8.31 -24.83
N ALA A 28 12.90 8.64 -25.85
CA ALA A 28 13.99 9.62 -25.70
C ALA A 28 13.52 11.08 -25.88
N ALA A 29 12.48 11.33 -26.69
CA ALA A 29 12.05 12.69 -27.04
C ALA A 29 11.17 13.34 -25.97
N THR A 30 10.29 12.55 -25.31
CA THR A 30 9.34 13.11 -24.33
C THR A 30 9.99 13.45 -22.99
N LEU A 31 11.05 12.73 -22.59
CA LEU A 31 11.84 13.06 -21.40
C LEU A 31 12.60 14.39 -21.55
N MET A 32 12.98 14.79 -22.78
CA MET A 32 13.58 16.11 -23.03
C MET A 32 12.55 17.25 -22.93
N HIS A 33 11.27 17.00 -23.26
CA HIS A 33 10.25 18.05 -23.19
C HIS A 33 9.88 18.42 -21.74
N ILE A 34 9.99 17.47 -20.80
CA ILE A 34 9.79 17.75 -19.37
C ILE A 34 10.92 18.64 -18.81
N HIS A 35 12.14 18.55 -19.37
CA HIS A 35 13.23 19.46 -19.01
C HIS A 35 13.10 20.87 -19.62
N LEU A 36 12.38 21.03 -20.73
CA LEU A 36 12.20 22.33 -21.39
C LEU A 36 11.06 23.19 -20.83
N VAL A 37 10.10 22.60 -20.11
CA VAL A 37 8.97 23.36 -19.50
C VAL A 37 9.31 23.87 -18.09
N ALA A 38 10.50 23.54 -17.55
CA ALA A 38 10.96 24.03 -16.26
C ALA A 38 11.56 25.44 -16.30
N ASP A 39 11.69 26.05 -17.48
CA ASP A 39 12.32 27.36 -17.66
C ASP A 39 11.42 28.32 -18.46
N GLU A 40 10.32 28.77 -17.85
CA GLU A 40 9.74 30.06 -18.22
C GLU A 40 9.04 30.72 -17.03
N LYS A 41 9.51 31.93 -16.71
CA LYS A 41 9.10 32.78 -15.59
C LYS A 41 7.78 33.51 -15.88
N SER A 42 7.00 33.69 -14.80
CA SER A 42 6.37 34.93 -14.34
C SER A 42 4.84 35.13 -14.44
N LEU A 43 4.31 35.60 -13.29
CA LEU A 43 3.11 36.42 -13.03
C LEU A 43 1.74 35.75 -13.22
N SER A 44 0.94 35.53 -12.17
CA SER A 44 0.30 36.62 -11.44
C SER A 44 -0.19 36.23 -10.04
N ARG A 45 -0.06 37.19 -9.11
CA ARG A 45 -0.58 37.23 -7.75
C ARG A 45 -2.11 37.15 -7.71
N SER A 46 -2.69 36.32 -6.83
CA SER A 46 -3.80 36.70 -5.94
C SER A 46 -4.18 35.53 -5.01
N GLY A 47 -4.32 35.80 -3.71
CA GLY A 47 -5.07 34.93 -2.79
C GLY A 47 -4.28 33.98 -1.87
N MET A 48 -3.14 34.40 -1.30
CA MET A 48 -2.45 33.63 -0.26
C MET A 48 -3.17 33.78 1.09
N ARG A 49 -4.21 32.97 1.32
CA ARG A 49 -4.73 32.72 2.67
C ARG A 49 -3.78 31.74 3.36
N ARG A 50 -3.03 32.24 4.34
CA ARG A 50 -2.27 31.45 5.32
C ARG A 50 -3.24 30.53 6.08
N CYS A 51 -3.13 29.22 5.87
CA CYS A 51 -3.55 28.24 6.89
C CYS A 51 -2.30 27.83 7.66
N ASN A 52 -1.89 28.68 8.60
CA ASN A 52 -1.03 28.25 9.70
C ASN A 52 -1.95 27.89 10.87
N GLN A 53 -1.65 26.78 11.56
CA GLN A 53 -2.31 26.27 12.76
C GLN A 53 -3.70 25.64 12.57
N LEU A 54 -3.68 24.34 12.26
CA LEU A 54 -4.48 23.36 12.98
C LEU A 54 -3.52 22.22 13.37
N ASP A 55 -2.88 22.37 14.53
CA ASP A 55 -2.50 21.22 15.36
C ASP A 55 -3.81 20.65 15.90
N GLU A 56 -4.51 19.92 15.04
CA GLU A 56 -5.68 19.14 15.39
C GLU A 56 -5.29 17.70 15.07
N VAL A 57 -5.49 16.80 16.02
CA VAL A 57 -5.09 15.38 15.96
C VAL A 57 -5.74 14.74 14.73
N SER A 58 -5.12 14.90 13.57
CA SER A 58 -5.53 14.26 12.33
C SER A 58 -5.11 12.81 12.49
N SER A 59 -6.00 12.01 13.06
CA SER A 59 -5.80 10.58 13.19
C SER A 59 -5.36 10.03 11.84
N ARG A 60 -4.12 9.52 11.79
CA ARG A 60 -3.50 8.95 10.58
C ARG A 60 -4.41 7.92 9.90
N VAL A 61 -5.19 7.21 10.71
CA VAL A 61 -6.18 6.24 10.27
C VAL A 61 -7.58 6.70 10.64
N ILE A 62 -8.50 6.67 9.67
CA ILE A 62 -9.94 6.93 9.90
C ILE A 62 -10.73 5.74 9.35
N PRO A 63 -11.56 5.06 10.16
CA PRO A 63 -12.41 3.98 9.65
C PRO A 63 -13.44 4.54 8.67
N GLY A 64 -13.72 3.79 7.61
CA GLY A 64 -14.78 4.12 6.68
C GLY A 64 -16.13 3.54 7.09
N ASN A 65 -17.00 3.37 6.09
CA ASN A 65 -18.30 2.74 6.30
C ASN A 65 -18.14 1.29 6.74
N VAL A 66 -18.97 0.88 7.69
CA VAL A 66 -19.07 -0.53 8.08
C VAL A 66 -19.71 -1.32 6.95
N ALA A 67 -19.00 -2.31 6.43
CA ALA A 67 -19.54 -3.26 5.45
C ALA A 67 -20.42 -4.30 6.15
N HIS A 68 -19.89 -4.92 7.21
CA HIS A 68 -20.62 -5.88 8.04
C HIS A 68 -20.31 -5.65 9.51
N ASN A 69 -21.36 -5.61 10.34
CA ASN A 69 -21.22 -5.44 11.79
C ASN A 69 -20.66 -6.69 12.49
N SER A 70 -20.86 -7.87 11.90
CA SER A 70 -20.41 -9.16 12.39
C SER A 70 -20.29 -10.11 11.20
N GLU A 71 -19.08 -10.26 10.68
CA GLU A 71 -18.73 -11.16 9.57
C GLU A 71 -17.85 -12.28 10.10
N LYS A 72 -18.19 -13.52 9.74
CA LYS A 72 -17.36 -14.67 10.07
C LYS A 72 -16.05 -14.58 9.32
N LEU A 73 -14.95 -14.73 10.03
CA LEU A 73 -13.59 -14.64 9.50
C LEU A 73 -13.18 -15.94 8.81
N ASP A 74 -12.52 -15.79 7.67
CA ASP A 74 -11.87 -16.90 6.98
C ASP A 74 -10.78 -17.55 7.84
N ASP A 75 -10.53 -18.84 7.61
CA ASP A 75 -9.54 -19.64 8.34
C ASP A 75 -8.14 -19.02 8.33
N TRP A 76 -7.72 -18.48 7.19
CA TRP A 76 -6.40 -17.86 7.05
C TRP A 76 -6.28 -16.55 7.85
N ILE A 77 -7.35 -15.75 7.95
CA ILE A 77 -7.38 -14.55 8.80
C ILE A 77 -7.32 -14.95 10.28
N ARG A 78 -8.07 -15.98 10.68
CA ARG A 78 -8.06 -16.49 12.06
C ARG A 78 -6.67 -16.99 12.45
N TYR A 79 -5.98 -17.70 11.55
CA TYR A 79 -4.59 -18.09 11.74
C TYR A 79 -3.66 -16.88 11.93
N GLY A 80 -3.79 -15.87 11.07
CA GLY A 80 -3.01 -14.65 11.21
C GLY A 80 -3.31 -13.87 12.50
N LEU A 81 -4.56 -13.86 12.97
CA LEU A 81 -4.95 -13.21 14.22
C LEU A 81 -4.40 -13.90 15.46
N GLU A 82 -4.41 -15.23 15.48
CA GLU A 82 -3.75 -15.99 16.56
C GLU A 82 -2.28 -15.59 16.67
N HIS A 83 -1.56 -15.57 15.54
CA HIS A 83 -0.16 -15.17 15.52
C HIS A 83 0.03 -13.70 15.94
N PHE A 84 -0.85 -12.80 15.47
CA PHE A 84 -0.82 -11.38 15.81
C PHE A 84 -0.98 -11.14 17.33
N TYR A 85 -1.96 -11.78 17.96
CA TYR A 85 -2.19 -11.61 19.41
C TYR A 85 -1.17 -12.35 20.27
N ASN A 86 -0.63 -13.47 19.79
CA ASN A 86 0.33 -14.28 20.53
C ASN A 86 1.80 -13.88 20.29
N LYS A 87 2.06 -12.77 19.60
CA LYS A 87 3.41 -12.33 19.21
C LYS A 87 4.39 -12.25 20.38
N ASP A 88 3.96 -11.66 21.50
CA ASP A 88 4.82 -11.45 22.67
C ASP A 88 4.60 -12.49 23.78
N SER A 89 3.37 -13.03 23.88
CA SER A 89 2.96 -13.99 24.90
C SER A 89 1.69 -14.72 24.44
N PRO A 90 1.48 -16.00 24.80
CA PRO A 90 0.22 -16.68 24.56
C PRO A 90 -0.94 -15.95 25.24
N ARG A 91 -1.91 -15.49 24.45
CA ARG A 91 -3.11 -14.76 24.88
C ARG A 91 -4.40 -15.38 24.35
N VAL A 92 -4.35 -15.94 23.15
CA VAL A 92 -5.50 -16.56 22.50
C VAL A 92 -5.18 -17.97 22.00
N HIS A 93 -6.21 -18.79 21.83
CA HIS A 93 -6.12 -20.12 21.23
C HIS A 93 -7.32 -20.40 20.32
N PHE A 94 -7.20 -21.33 19.39
CA PHE A 94 -8.35 -21.80 18.62
C PHE A 94 -9.36 -22.53 19.52
N LEU A 95 -10.66 -22.33 19.27
CA LEU A 95 -11.75 -22.95 20.04
C LEU A 95 -11.66 -24.49 20.17
N LEU A 96 -11.07 -25.15 19.16
CA LEU A 96 -10.89 -26.62 19.12
C LEU A 96 -9.49 -27.08 19.52
N ALA A 97 -8.68 -26.22 20.15
CA ALA A 97 -7.37 -26.59 20.64
C ALA A 97 -7.48 -27.65 21.75
N ALA A 98 -6.78 -28.78 21.58
CA ALA A 98 -6.88 -29.91 22.52
C ALA A 98 -6.34 -29.59 23.91
N ASN A 99 -5.26 -28.80 24.00
CA ASN A 99 -4.60 -28.41 25.24
C ASN A 99 -4.20 -26.91 25.16
N PRO A 100 -5.13 -25.97 25.35
CA PRO A 100 -4.81 -24.55 25.32
C PRO A 100 -3.92 -24.15 26.48
N ALA A 101 -3.04 -23.16 26.27
CA ALA A 101 -2.20 -22.63 27.33
C ALA A 101 -3.06 -21.99 28.45
N PRO A 102 -2.65 -22.08 29.72
CA PRO A 102 -3.40 -21.51 30.82
C PRO A 102 -3.55 -19.99 30.66
N ASN A 103 -4.69 -19.44 31.10
CA ASN A 103 -5.03 -18.02 31.01
C ASN A 103 -5.12 -17.45 29.58
N THR A 104 -5.31 -18.30 28.58
CA THR A 104 -5.60 -17.85 27.21
C THR A 104 -7.11 -17.92 26.93
N GLU A 105 -7.58 -17.07 26.03
CA GLU A 105 -9.00 -16.99 25.64
C GLU A 105 -9.24 -17.62 24.26
N PRO A 106 -10.42 -18.21 24.01
CA PRO A 106 -10.77 -18.65 22.67
C PRO A 106 -10.79 -17.45 21.71
N LEU A 107 -10.10 -17.59 20.58
CA LEU A 107 -10.11 -16.61 19.51
C LEU A 107 -11.52 -16.51 18.94
N ARG A 108 -12.07 -15.30 18.93
CA ARG A 108 -13.37 -15.06 18.30
C ARG A 108 -13.26 -15.25 16.79
N ASP A 109 -14.34 -15.74 16.19
CA ASP A 109 -14.39 -16.06 14.77
C ASP A 109 -15.14 -14.99 13.95
N HIS A 110 -15.56 -13.89 14.57
CA HIS A 110 -16.28 -12.80 13.92
C HIS A 110 -15.57 -11.46 14.10
N ALA A 111 -15.65 -10.61 13.09
CA ALA A 111 -15.13 -9.24 13.12
C ALA A 111 -16.14 -8.25 12.53
N ARG A 112 -15.95 -6.96 12.85
CA ARG A 112 -16.61 -5.87 12.14
C ARG A 112 -15.73 -5.46 10.97
N THR A 113 -16.22 -5.55 9.74
CA THR A 113 -15.45 -5.22 8.54
C THR A 113 -15.86 -3.87 7.95
N TYR A 114 -14.95 -3.22 7.26
CA TYR A 114 -15.15 -1.90 6.65
C TYR A 114 -15.08 -1.98 5.12
N GLU A 115 -15.86 -1.15 4.45
CA GLU A 115 -15.81 -1.01 2.99
C GLU A 115 -14.49 -0.36 2.53
N TRP A 116 -13.93 0.53 3.37
CA TRP A 116 -12.71 1.26 3.13
C TRP A 116 -12.20 1.87 4.45
N ALA A 117 -10.98 2.40 4.45
CA ALA A 117 -10.47 3.27 5.51
C ALA A 117 -9.58 4.37 4.89
N LEU A 118 -9.40 5.49 5.59
CA LEU A 118 -8.39 6.48 5.21
C LEU A 118 -7.09 6.18 5.92
N LEU A 119 -5.98 6.22 5.17
CA LEU A 119 -4.62 6.27 5.69
C LEU A 119 -3.95 7.53 5.14
N ASP A 120 -3.52 8.43 6.04
CA ASP A 120 -2.88 9.71 5.67
C ASP A 120 -3.71 10.54 4.67
N GLY A 121 -5.04 10.49 4.85
CA GLY A 121 -6.04 11.16 4.02
C GLY A 121 -6.36 10.45 2.69
N ARG A 122 -5.79 9.28 2.42
CA ARG A 122 -6.05 8.50 1.20
C ARG A 122 -6.92 7.29 1.47
N ARG A 123 -7.91 7.08 0.61
CA ARG A 123 -8.84 5.96 0.70
C ARG A 123 -8.18 4.65 0.26
N ILE A 124 -8.14 3.71 1.19
CA ILE A 124 -7.78 2.32 0.96
C ILE A 124 -9.06 1.49 0.91
N THR A 125 -9.24 0.73 -0.16
CA THR A 125 -10.39 -0.14 -0.36
C THR A 125 -9.91 -1.58 -0.48
N PRO A 126 -10.41 -2.54 0.33
CA PRO A 126 -9.99 -3.94 0.24
C PRO A 126 -10.36 -4.56 -1.11
N THR A 127 -9.52 -5.46 -1.61
CA THR A 127 -9.79 -6.21 -2.84
C THR A 127 -11.08 -7.03 -2.80
N SER A 128 -11.47 -7.55 -1.63
CA SER A 128 -12.76 -8.25 -1.44
C SER A 128 -13.99 -7.37 -1.69
N ARG A 129 -13.82 -6.05 -1.74
CA ARG A 129 -14.90 -5.06 -1.95
C ARG A 129 -14.81 -4.34 -3.28
N LEU A 130 -13.76 -4.58 -4.07
CA LEU A 130 -13.65 -4.05 -5.42
C LEU A 130 -14.59 -4.85 -6.34
N GLN A 131 -15.73 -4.25 -6.69
CA GLN A 131 -16.69 -4.84 -7.63
C GLN A 131 -16.15 -4.76 -9.06
N GLY A 132 -16.18 -5.88 -9.76
CA GLY A 132 -15.75 -6.01 -11.16
C GLY A 132 -14.37 -6.63 -11.27
N ASN A 133 -14.18 -7.46 -12.30
CA ASN A 133 -12.92 -8.12 -12.66
C ASN A 133 -11.85 -7.11 -13.14
N ASN A 134 -11.71 -5.95 -12.49
CA ASN A 134 -10.72 -4.96 -12.82
C ASN A 134 -9.53 -5.10 -11.85
N PRO A 135 -8.51 -5.91 -12.19
CA PRO A 135 -7.32 -6.10 -11.37
C PRO A 135 -6.49 -4.81 -11.22
N ASP A 136 -6.82 -3.73 -11.93
CA ASP A 136 -6.02 -2.50 -11.96
C ASP A 136 -6.46 -1.46 -10.90
N LEU A 137 -7.32 -1.85 -9.96
CA LEU A 137 -7.78 -0.99 -8.86
C LEU A 137 -6.71 -0.86 -7.77
N GLY A 138 -5.76 0.07 -7.99
CA GLY A 138 -4.64 0.39 -7.09
C GLY A 138 -5.00 0.96 -5.71
N SER A 139 -6.29 1.05 -5.35
CA SER A 139 -6.71 1.50 -4.01
C SER A 139 -6.48 0.50 -2.90
N SER A 140 -6.14 -0.75 -3.23
CA SER A 140 -5.94 -1.83 -2.27
C SER A 140 -4.46 -2.12 -1.96
N ILE A 141 -3.55 -1.55 -2.74
CA ILE A 141 -2.14 -1.92 -2.72
C ILE A 141 -1.39 -0.98 -1.78
N VAL A 142 -0.67 -1.59 -0.86
CA VAL A 142 0.02 -0.87 0.19
C VAL A 142 1.45 -1.37 0.35
N GLN A 143 2.24 -0.52 0.98
CA GLN A 143 3.60 -0.82 1.38
C GLN A 143 3.70 -0.78 2.90
N ALA A 144 4.45 -1.70 3.48
CA ALA A 144 4.87 -1.65 4.88
C ALA A 144 6.38 -1.91 4.98
N ARG A 145 6.98 -1.46 6.08
CA ARG A 145 8.36 -1.77 6.45
C ARG A 145 8.34 -2.71 7.64
N ILE A 146 8.79 -3.94 7.46
CA ILE A 146 8.81 -5.01 8.47
C ILE A 146 10.24 -5.51 8.55
N ASN A 147 10.83 -5.53 9.76
CA ASN A 147 12.23 -5.93 9.95
C ASN A 147 13.21 -5.21 9.00
N ASP A 148 13.02 -3.89 8.83
CA ASP A 148 13.75 -3.03 7.89
C ASP A 148 13.60 -3.39 6.39
N THR A 149 12.84 -4.43 6.07
CA THR A 149 12.55 -4.85 4.71
C THR A 149 11.24 -4.23 4.23
N ARG A 150 11.25 -3.77 2.97
CA ARG A 150 10.07 -3.23 2.31
C ARG A 150 9.24 -4.38 1.75
N HIS A 151 7.95 -4.41 2.10
CA HIS A 151 6.98 -5.33 1.56
C HIS A 151 5.86 -4.57 0.88
N VAL A 152 5.38 -5.08 -0.26
CA VAL A 152 4.21 -4.57 -0.95
C VAL A 152 3.17 -5.68 -1.01
N GLY A 153 1.92 -5.32 -0.74
CA GLY A 153 0.83 -6.29 -0.64
C GLY A 153 -0.52 -5.70 -0.99
N GLU A 154 -1.47 -6.59 -1.26
CA GLU A 154 -2.87 -6.24 -1.44
C GLU A 154 -3.62 -6.39 -0.13
N ILE A 155 -4.34 -5.35 0.29
CA ILE A 155 -5.29 -5.44 1.38
C ILE A 155 -6.50 -6.26 0.91
N ARG A 156 -6.73 -7.38 1.60
CA ARG A 156 -7.85 -8.30 1.38
C ARG A 156 -9.05 -7.95 2.25
N SER A 157 -8.81 -7.46 3.46
CA SER A 157 -9.85 -7.04 4.40
C SER A 157 -9.34 -5.93 5.31
N ILE A 158 -10.26 -5.03 5.70
CA ILE A 158 -10.05 -4.01 6.74
C ILE A 158 -11.13 -4.26 7.80
N PHE A 159 -10.73 -4.43 9.06
CA PHE A 159 -11.65 -4.84 10.11
C PHE A 159 -11.19 -4.44 11.51
N VAL A 160 -12.13 -4.46 12.45
CA VAL A 160 -11.87 -4.44 13.89
C VAL A 160 -12.27 -5.80 14.43
N HIS A 161 -11.43 -6.38 15.28
CA HIS A 161 -11.66 -7.70 15.87
C HIS A 161 -11.75 -7.59 17.40
N PRO A 162 -12.98 -7.48 17.95
CA PRO A 162 -13.17 -7.40 19.39
C PRO A 162 -12.77 -8.70 20.07
N GLN A 163 -11.67 -8.70 20.83
CA GLN A 163 -11.21 -9.85 21.61
C GLN A 163 -11.25 -9.51 23.09
N SER A 164 -11.84 -10.39 23.91
CA SER A 164 -11.85 -10.23 25.37
C SER A 164 -10.42 -10.24 25.92
N ASN A 165 -10.17 -9.47 26.99
CA ASN A 165 -8.88 -9.44 27.69
C ASN A 165 -7.69 -8.99 26.83
N ILE A 166 -7.95 -8.32 25.70
CA ILE A 166 -6.92 -7.67 24.88
C ILE A 166 -7.25 -6.18 24.77
N ASP A 167 -6.45 -5.38 25.48
CA ASP A 167 -6.60 -3.93 25.49
C ASP A 167 -6.48 -3.35 24.07
N GLY A 168 -7.38 -2.43 23.72
CA GLY A 168 -7.40 -1.77 22.42
C GLY A 168 -7.83 -2.67 21.24
N ALA A 169 -8.17 -3.94 21.43
CA ALA A 169 -8.58 -4.83 20.34
C ALA A 169 -9.83 -4.34 19.60
N SER A 170 -10.77 -3.71 20.33
CA SER A 170 -12.01 -3.17 19.75
C SER A 170 -11.84 -1.80 19.09
N GLU A 171 -10.68 -1.17 19.22
CA GLU A 171 -10.38 0.17 18.67
C GLU A 171 -9.35 0.09 17.54
N THR A 172 -8.52 -0.95 17.56
CA THR A 172 -7.46 -1.14 16.58
C THR A 172 -8.03 -1.61 15.25
N ILE A 173 -7.85 -0.78 14.21
CA ILE A 173 -8.17 -1.18 12.84
C ILE A 173 -7.04 -2.07 12.32
N LEU A 174 -7.38 -3.31 12.04
CA LEU A 174 -6.52 -4.33 11.47
C LEU A 174 -6.75 -4.44 9.98
N VAL A 175 -5.71 -4.90 9.28
CA VAL A 175 -5.78 -5.28 7.88
C VAL A 175 -5.24 -6.68 7.69
N ALA A 176 -5.90 -7.43 6.80
CA ALA A 176 -5.35 -8.67 6.27
C ALA A 176 -4.71 -8.39 4.90
N VAL A 177 -3.42 -8.68 4.79
CA VAL A 177 -2.59 -8.35 3.63
C VAL A 177 -2.11 -9.62 2.95
N ALA A 178 -2.30 -9.70 1.64
CA ALA A 178 -1.65 -10.68 0.78
C ALA A 178 -0.38 -10.06 0.19
N TRP A 179 0.77 -10.42 0.75
CA TRP A 179 2.06 -9.87 0.35
C TRP A 179 2.50 -10.43 -1.01
N MET A 180 2.93 -9.56 -1.91
CA MET A 180 3.37 -9.93 -3.25
C MET A 180 4.72 -10.65 -3.20
N ARG A 181 4.94 -11.63 -4.08
CA ARG A 181 6.25 -12.27 -4.22
C ARG A 181 7.16 -11.42 -5.11
N ARG A 182 8.33 -11.04 -4.60
CA ARG A 182 9.30 -10.24 -5.35
C ARG A 182 9.80 -11.02 -6.56
N SER A 183 9.84 -10.38 -7.73
CA SER A 183 10.38 -11.00 -8.94
C SER A 183 11.90 -10.84 -9.00
N THR A 184 12.59 -11.87 -9.48
CA THR A 184 13.99 -11.77 -9.91
C THR A 184 14.14 -11.24 -11.33
N HIS A 185 13.03 -11.13 -12.08
CA HIS A 185 13.03 -10.66 -13.46
C HIS A 185 12.90 -9.13 -13.52
N THR A 186 13.64 -8.54 -14.44
CA THR A 186 13.49 -7.15 -14.84
C THR A 186 12.73 -7.08 -16.17
N PRO A 187 11.77 -6.16 -16.35
CA PRO A 187 11.03 -6.00 -17.61
C PRO A 187 11.91 -5.56 -18.79
N LEU A 188 13.17 -5.18 -18.55
CA LEU A 188 14.14 -4.81 -19.57
C LEU A 188 15.23 -5.87 -19.60
N GLU A 189 15.07 -6.86 -20.48
CA GLU A 189 15.91 -8.06 -20.56
C GLU A 189 17.36 -7.76 -21.01
N ASN A 190 17.64 -6.55 -21.52
CA ASN A 190 18.93 -6.17 -22.13
C ASN A 190 19.52 -4.85 -21.60
N GLN A 191 19.04 -4.35 -20.45
CA GLN A 191 19.59 -3.14 -19.82
C GLN A 191 20.34 -3.55 -18.54
N PRO A 192 21.66 -3.32 -18.45
CA PRO A 192 22.44 -3.68 -17.27
C PRO A 192 22.06 -2.88 -16.01
N VAL A 193 21.32 -1.77 -16.19
CA VAL A 193 20.81 -0.93 -15.12
C VAL A 193 19.31 -0.79 -15.31
N PHE A 194 18.53 -1.09 -14.28
CA PHE A 194 17.10 -0.86 -14.32
C PHE A 194 16.90 0.65 -14.46
N ILE A 195 16.19 1.12 -15.49
CA ILE A 195 16.10 2.57 -15.79
C ILE A 195 15.65 3.41 -14.58
N TRP A 196 14.89 2.79 -13.67
CA TRP A 196 14.38 3.38 -12.44
C TRP A 196 15.41 3.48 -11.31
N ASP A 197 16.56 2.81 -11.41
CA ASP A 197 17.68 2.99 -10.47
C ASP A 197 18.22 4.43 -10.50
N LYS A 198 17.97 5.15 -11.59
CA LYS A 198 18.26 6.59 -11.71
C LYS A 198 17.29 7.48 -10.93
N PHE A 199 16.17 6.93 -10.49
CA PHE A 199 15.07 7.63 -9.81
C PHE A 199 14.66 6.86 -8.54
N PRO A 200 15.58 6.66 -7.57
CA PRO A 200 15.31 5.88 -6.37
C PRO A 200 14.15 6.42 -5.53
N GLU A 201 13.85 7.72 -5.64
CA GLU A 201 12.73 8.40 -5.00
C GLU A 201 11.35 7.86 -5.44
N LEU A 202 11.26 7.24 -6.62
CA LEU A 202 10.02 6.63 -7.11
C LEU A 202 9.75 5.27 -6.45
N GLY A 203 10.77 4.66 -5.83
CA GLY A 203 10.67 3.36 -5.19
C GLY A 203 10.06 2.29 -6.08
N VAL A 204 10.48 2.23 -7.36
CA VAL A 204 9.92 1.29 -8.34
C VAL A 204 10.44 -0.13 -8.08
N GLU A 205 9.51 -1.09 -7.97
CA GLU A 205 9.84 -2.50 -7.72
C GLU A 205 9.03 -3.43 -8.64
N THR A 206 9.56 -4.63 -8.87
CA THR A 206 8.93 -5.67 -9.70
C THR A 206 8.52 -6.88 -8.89
N TRP A 207 7.35 -7.42 -9.20
CA TRP A 207 6.74 -8.54 -8.50
C TRP A 207 6.24 -9.59 -9.49
N GLU A 208 6.25 -10.84 -9.07
CA GLU A 208 5.66 -11.93 -9.85
C GLU A 208 4.15 -11.71 -9.98
N TYR A 209 3.64 -11.80 -11.21
CA TYR A 209 2.24 -11.53 -11.50
C TYR A 209 1.31 -12.56 -10.81
N ASN A 210 0.35 -12.07 -10.01
CA ASN A 210 -0.59 -12.90 -9.25
C ASN A 210 0.06 -13.91 -8.29
N GLN A 211 1.30 -13.69 -7.89
CA GLN A 211 2.00 -14.54 -6.93
C GLN A 211 2.14 -13.80 -5.60
N TYR A 212 1.79 -14.51 -4.53
CA TYR A 212 1.83 -14.01 -3.18
C TYR A 212 2.71 -14.91 -2.31
N VAL A 213 3.20 -14.33 -1.22
CA VAL A 213 3.83 -15.09 -0.14
C VAL A 213 2.79 -16.00 0.51
N ASP A 214 3.22 -17.18 0.97
CA ASP A 214 2.33 -18.11 1.68
C ASP A 214 1.73 -17.43 2.91
N PRO A 215 0.39 -17.38 3.06
CA PRO A 215 -0.26 -16.84 4.25
C PRO A 215 0.15 -17.54 5.55
N ARG A 216 0.67 -18.77 5.48
CA ARG A 216 1.18 -19.50 6.65
C ARG A 216 2.63 -19.17 6.98
N SER A 217 3.31 -18.40 6.13
CA SER A 217 4.63 -17.87 6.50
C SER A 217 4.48 -16.86 7.63
N HIS A 218 5.44 -16.88 8.58
CA HIS A 218 5.43 -15.95 9.70
C HIS A 218 5.94 -14.55 9.34
N ASP A 219 6.64 -14.40 8.21
CA ASP A 219 7.25 -13.15 7.78
C ASP A 219 7.10 -12.97 6.26
N PRO A 220 6.50 -11.87 5.77
CA PRO A 220 5.81 -10.81 6.53
C PRO A 220 4.50 -11.26 7.21
N PRO A 221 4.13 -10.68 8.37
CA PRO A 221 2.88 -10.98 9.04
C PRO A 221 1.70 -10.59 8.15
N MET A 222 0.77 -11.51 7.99
CA MET A 222 -0.45 -11.31 7.19
C MET A 222 -1.43 -10.34 7.85
N ILE A 223 -1.50 -10.32 9.18
CA ILE A 223 -2.32 -9.38 9.93
C ILE A 223 -1.42 -8.31 10.54
N MET A 224 -1.80 -7.05 10.35
CA MET A 224 -1.12 -5.91 10.94
C MET A 224 -2.11 -4.79 11.22
N ARG A 225 -1.70 -3.80 12.01
CA ARG A 225 -2.51 -2.59 12.21
C ARG A 225 -2.45 -1.76 10.94
N LEU A 226 -3.58 -1.17 10.55
CA LEU A 226 -3.60 -0.23 9.43
C LEU A 226 -2.65 0.96 9.67
N ALA A 227 -2.47 1.35 10.93
CA ALA A 227 -1.52 2.40 11.30
C ALA A 227 -0.05 2.03 11.06
N ASP A 228 0.28 0.74 10.92
CA ASP A 228 1.64 0.27 10.62
C ASP A 228 1.91 0.23 9.10
N VAL A 229 0.89 0.43 8.26
CA VAL A 229 1.06 0.58 6.82
C VAL A 229 1.81 1.88 6.55
N HIS A 230 2.86 1.82 5.75
CA HIS A 230 3.70 2.98 5.43
C HIS A 230 2.96 3.93 4.49
N CYS A 231 2.54 3.43 3.33
CA CYS A 231 1.85 4.24 2.33
C CYS A 231 1.06 3.37 1.36
N GLN A 232 0.24 4.03 0.54
CA GLN A 232 -0.36 3.44 -0.65
C GLN A 232 0.67 3.32 -1.78
N VAL A 233 0.46 2.35 -2.66
CA VAL A 233 1.33 2.05 -3.80
C VAL A 233 0.51 2.03 -5.08
N SER A 234 1.05 2.60 -6.16
CA SER A 234 0.47 2.45 -7.49
C SER A 234 1.01 1.17 -8.13
N ARG A 235 0.19 0.51 -8.94
CA ARG A 235 0.58 -0.70 -9.67
C ARG A 235 0.25 -0.57 -11.15
N GLY A 236 1.21 -0.96 -11.98
CA GLY A 236 1.03 -1.32 -13.38
C GLY A 236 1.34 -2.80 -13.61
N ARG A 237 1.11 -3.25 -14.84
CA ARG A 237 1.45 -4.59 -15.31
C ARG A 237 2.28 -4.50 -16.59
N THR A 238 3.16 -5.47 -16.81
CA THR A 238 3.83 -5.62 -18.11
C THR A 238 2.94 -6.39 -19.07
N GLU A 239 3.03 -6.06 -20.36
CA GLU A 239 2.35 -6.83 -21.42
C GLU A 239 3.18 -8.02 -21.93
N GLY A 240 4.49 -8.02 -21.64
CA GLY A 240 5.44 -9.04 -22.08
C GLY A 240 5.49 -10.32 -21.23
N THR A 241 6.35 -11.24 -21.65
CA THR A 241 6.65 -12.49 -20.94
C THR A 241 8.07 -12.39 -20.32
N PRO A 242 8.25 -12.61 -19.01
CA PRO A 242 7.20 -12.94 -18.03
C PRO A 242 6.30 -11.74 -17.73
N LYS A 243 5.03 -12.04 -17.38
CA LYS A 243 4.12 -11.03 -16.84
C LYS A 243 4.58 -10.66 -15.45
N LEU A 244 4.74 -9.36 -15.21
CA LEU A 244 5.20 -8.79 -13.95
C LEU A 244 4.24 -7.69 -13.49
N TRP A 245 4.15 -7.51 -12.19
CA TRP A 245 3.67 -6.25 -11.63
C TRP A 245 4.82 -5.29 -11.44
N ILE A 246 4.56 -4.02 -11.75
CA ILE A 246 5.46 -2.91 -11.47
C ILE A 246 4.76 -2.02 -10.47
N THR A 247 5.42 -1.72 -9.37
CA THR A 247 4.84 -0.88 -8.32
C THR A 247 5.68 0.36 -8.10
N ALA A 248 5.06 1.52 -7.88
CA ALA A 248 5.75 2.74 -7.47
C ALA A 248 5.15 3.25 -6.16
N THR A 249 6.02 3.75 -5.27
CA THR A 249 5.54 4.29 -4.00
C THR A 249 4.76 5.57 -4.26
N MET A 250 3.68 5.77 -3.50
CA MET A 250 2.99 7.06 -3.46
C MET A 250 3.27 7.80 -2.16
N ASP A 251 4.35 7.44 -1.45
CA ASP A 251 4.78 8.17 -0.26
C ASP A 251 4.97 9.66 -0.55
N ARG A 252 4.68 10.51 0.42
CA ARG A 252 4.87 11.95 0.27
C ARG A 252 6.37 12.23 0.38
N VAL A 253 7.06 12.27 -0.76
CA VAL A 253 8.46 12.71 -0.79
C VAL A 253 8.51 14.16 -0.35
N SER A 254 9.01 14.38 0.86
CA SER A 254 9.35 15.74 1.32
C SER A 254 10.59 16.18 0.57
N ILE A 255 10.41 16.99 -0.48
CA ILE A 255 11.54 17.57 -1.22
C ILE A 255 12.15 18.66 -0.32
N PHE A 256 13.23 18.33 0.37
CA PHE A 256 14.06 19.32 1.04
C PHE A 256 15.03 19.91 0.02
N PHE A 257 14.75 21.14 -0.42
CA PHE A 257 15.74 21.91 -1.19
C PHE A 257 16.78 22.45 -0.21
N VAL A 258 17.98 21.87 -0.21
CA VAL A 258 19.14 22.49 0.42
C VAL A 258 19.61 23.60 -0.50
N ILE A 259 19.20 24.84 -0.22
CA ILE A 259 19.76 26.02 -0.88
C ILE A 259 21.08 26.31 -0.17
N ASN A 260 22.20 25.87 -0.75
CA ASN A 260 23.51 26.35 -0.35
C ASN A 260 23.62 27.80 -0.79
N ILE A 261 23.41 28.72 0.14
CA ILE A 261 23.74 30.13 -0.05
C ILE A 261 25.23 30.24 0.26
N GLU A 262 26.06 30.28 -0.79
CA GLU A 262 27.43 30.79 -0.65
C GLU A 262 27.33 32.30 -0.29
N ILE A 263 27.94 32.68 0.83
CA ILE A 263 28.06 34.07 1.32
C ILE A 263 29.39 34.61 0.83
#